data_AF-A0A6G1IET9-F1
#
_entry.id   AF-A0A6G1IET9-F1
#
_cell.length_a   1.000
_cell.length_b   1.000
_cell.length_c   1.000
_cell.angle_alpha   90.00
_cell.angle_beta   90.00
_cell.angle_gamma   90.00
#
_symmetry.space_group_name_H-M   'P 1'
#
loop_
_entity.id
_entity.type
_entity.pdbx_description
1 polymer ?
#
loop_
_entity_poly.entity_id
_entity_poly.type
_entity_poly.pdbx_seq_one_letter_code
_entity_poly.pdbx_strand_id
1 'polypeptide(L)'
;PGSSSKVGIFERIPYIHRQHPRIMCPHCNERPDGFRGIHELDRHIARAHTIKKSFICVDASKDGKFLANCKHCRNKKAYGAYYNAAVHLRRAHFHPMKCRRRGKEKVGIRAGDDPPMDYLKQHWIREV
;
A
#
# COMPACT_ATOMS: atom_id res chain seq x y z
N PRO A 1 60.74 7.00 -24.80
CA PRO A 1 60.04 8.27 -24.52
C PRO A 1 58.51 8.07 -24.42
N GLY A 2 58.01 7.75 -23.23
CA GLY A 2 56.58 7.67 -22.94
C GLY A 2 56.14 8.97 -22.25
N SER A 3 55.30 9.77 -22.92
CA SER A 3 54.85 11.06 -22.40
C SER A 3 53.64 10.88 -21.48
N SER A 4 53.76 11.40 -20.26
CA SER A 4 52.80 11.26 -19.17
C SER A 4 51.72 12.36 -19.20
N SER A 5 50.55 11.98 -18.69
CA SER A 5 49.22 12.59 -18.73
C SER A 5 49.10 14.03 -18.23
N LYS A 6 48.05 14.73 -18.69
CA LYS A 6 47.26 15.66 -17.85
C LYS A 6 45.77 15.53 -18.17
N VAL A 7 45.04 14.80 -17.32
CA VAL A 7 43.58 14.87 -17.25
C VAL A 7 43.20 15.97 -16.25
N GLY A 8 42.51 17.00 -16.71
CA GLY A 8 42.08 18.12 -15.87
C GLY A 8 40.96 17.70 -14.92
N ILE A 9 41.08 18.08 -13.65
CA ILE A 9 40.09 17.82 -12.62
C ILE A 9 39.01 18.91 -12.73
N PHE A 10 37.81 18.56 -13.17
CA PHE A 10 36.66 19.47 -13.16
C PHE A 10 36.00 19.42 -11.77
N GLU A 11 36.10 20.51 -11.00
CA GLU A 11 35.40 20.62 -9.73
C GLU A 11 33.88 20.59 -9.96
N ARG A 12 33.21 19.61 -9.35
CA ARG A 12 31.74 19.51 -9.42
C ARG A 12 31.14 20.63 -8.59
N ILE A 13 30.59 21.64 -9.25
CA ILE A 13 29.78 22.68 -8.61
C ILE A 13 28.64 21.99 -7.84
N PRO A 14 28.47 22.26 -6.54
CA PRO A 14 27.41 21.64 -5.75
C PRO A 14 26.05 22.07 -6.30
N TYR A 15 25.20 21.08 -6.60
CA TYR A 15 23.83 21.34 -7.01
C TYR A 15 23.07 21.99 -5.86
N ILE A 16 22.83 23.30 -5.95
CA ILE A 16 22.00 24.04 -5.00
C ILE A 16 20.55 23.74 -5.32
N HIS A 17 19.90 22.94 -4.48
CA HIS A 17 18.49 22.62 -4.66
C HIS A 17 17.64 23.86 -4.33
N ARG A 18 17.06 24.48 -5.36
CA ARG A 18 16.15 25.63 -5.21
C ARG A 18 14.98 25.22 -4.31
N GLN A 19 14.85 25.87 -3.15
CA GLN A 19 13.75 25.58 -2.24
C GLN A 19 12.44 26.04 -2.87
N HIS A 20 11.57 25.09 -3.21
CA HIS A 20 10.22 25.39 -3.66
C HIS A 20 9.38 25.89 -2.47
N PRO A 21 8.47 26.86 -2.69
CA PRO A 21 7.58 27.34 -1.63
C PRO A 21 6.78 26.18 -1.07
N ARG A 22 6.67 26.13 0.27
CA ARG A 22 5.88 25.13 0.98
C ARG A 22 4.40 25.44 0.82
N ILE A 23 3.62 24.41 0.49
CA ILE A 23 2.16 24.54 0.34
C ILE A 23 1.52 24.01 1.61
N MET A 24 0.57 24.75 2.20
CA MET A 24 -0.14 24.33 3.42
C MET A 24 -1.45 23.62 3.06
N CYS A 25 -1.94 22.77 3.96
CA CYS A 25 -3.28 22.21 3.80
C CYS A 25 -4.34 23.26 4.15
N PRO A 26 -5.38 23.45 3.32
CA PRO A 26 -6.47 24.38 3.64
C PRO A 26 -7.47 23.82 4.68
N HIS A 27 -7.40 22.53 5.00
CA HIS A 27 -8.38 21.84 5.87
C HIS A 27 -7.83 21.48 7.25
N CYS A 28 -6.50 21.47 7.44
CA CYS A 28 -5.89 21.23 8.75
C CYS A 28 -4.49 21.82 8.85
N ASN A 29 -3.95 21.84 10.08
CA ASN A 29 -2.58 22.25 10.38
C ASN A 29 -1.74 21.10 10.96
N GLU A 30 -1.94 19.86 10.51
CA GLU A 30 -1.14 18.70 10.99
C GLU A 30 0.35 18.83 10.66
N ARG A 31 0.69 19.58 9.60
CA ARG A 31 2.06 19.75 9.13
C ARG A 31 2.40 21.24 9.01
N PRO A 32 2.90 21.88 10.10
CA PRO A 32 3.21 23.30 10.09
C PRO A 32 4.37 23.66 9.14
N ASP A 33 5.25 22.71 8.83
CA ASP A 33 6.35 22.87 7.85
C ASP A 33 5.88 22.84 6.38
N GLY A 34 4.61 22.51 6.14
CA GLY A 34 4.00 22.39 4.82
C GLY A 34 4.47 21.20 3.96
N PHE A 35 3.93 21.15 2.74
CA PHE A 35 4.21 20.13 1.72
C PHE A 35 5.21 20.65 0.70
N ARG A 36 6.04 19.76 0.12
CA ARG A 36 7.06 20.12 -0.87
C ARG A 36 6.49 20.45 -2.25
N GLY A 37 5.24 20.05 -2.50
CA GLY A 37 4.55 20.29 -3.76
C GLY A 37 3.12 19.77 -3.74
N ILE A 38 2.38 20.05 -4.83
CA ILE A 38 0.95 19.77 -4.96
C ILE A 38 0.64 18.28 -4.77
N HIS A 39 1.43 17.38 -5.37
CA HIS A 39 1.19 15.93 -5.22
C HIS A 39 1.26 15.41 -3.79
N GLU A 40 2.10 16.00 -2.93
CA GLU A 40 2.15 15.60 -1.52
C GLU A 40 0.92 16.10 -0.77
N LEU A 41 0.50 17.33 -1.07
CA LEU A 41 -0.72 17.92 -0.52
C LEU A 41 -1.95 17.11 -0.94
N ASP A 42 -2.10 16.78 -2.23
CA ASP A 42 -3.21 15.98 -2.73
C ASP A 42 -3.28 14.62 -2.04
N ARG A 43 -2.12 13.98 -1.84
CA ARG A 43 -2.06 12.70 -1.11
C ARG A 43 -2.48 12.85 0.34
N HIS A 44 -2.13 13.96 0.99
CA HIS A 44 -2.56 14.26 2.34
C HIS A 44 -4.06 14.53 2.41
N ILE A 45 -4.61 15.40 1.57
CA ILE A 45 -6.05 15.67 1.48
C ILE A 45 -6.82 14.37 1.21
N ALA A 46 -6.33 13.57 0.27
CA ALA A 46 -6.89 12.26 -0.03
C ALA A 46 -6.90 11.34 1.19
N ARG A 47 -5.94 11.42 2.11
CA ARG A 47 -5.83 10.52 3.27
C ARG A 47 -6.54 11.04 4.52
N ALA A 48 -6.40 12.32 4.81
CA ALA A 48 -6.83 12.95 6.05
C ALA A 48 -8.21 13.61 5.95
N HIS A 49 -8.61 14.07 4.75
CA HIS A 49 -9.81 14.90 4.57
C HIS A 49 -10.86 14.30 3.65
N THR A 50 -10.59 13.13 3.07
CA THR A 50 -11.60 12.43 2.26
C THR A 50 -12.27 11.37 3.11
N ILE A 51 -13.59 11.48 3.26
CA ILE A 51 -14.39 10.40 3.86
C ILE A 51 -14.35 9.23 2.88
N LYS A 52 -13.74 8.12 3.29
CA LYS A 52 -13.59 6.92 2.46
C LYS A 52 -14.43 5.80 3.03
N LYS A 53 -15.19 5.15 2.14
CA LYS A 53 -15.81 3.87 2.41
C LYS A 53 -14.73 2.85 2.73
N SER A 54 -14.87 2.19 3.87
CA SER A 54 -13.96 1.15 4.30
C SER A 54 -14.65 -0.21 4.19
N PHE A 55 -13.87 -1.24 3.93
CA PHE A 55 -14.37 -2.60 3.79
C PHE A 55 -13.59 -3.52 4.73
N ILE A 56 -14.27 -4.43 5.40
CA ILE A 56 -13.66 -5.43 6.27
C ILE A 56 -13.99 -6.83 5.79
N CYS A 57 -13.10 -7.79 6.07
CA CYS A 57 -13.39 -9.20 5.87
C CYS A 57 -14.24 -9.73 7.03
N VAL A 58 -15.33 -10.41 6.72
CA VAL A 58 -16.24 -11.06 7.68
C VAL A 58 -16.25 -12.56 7.43
N ASP A 59 -16.36 -13.33 8.51
CA ASP A 59 -16.38 -14.79 8.41
C ASP A 59 -17.78 -15.27 8.01
N ALA A 60 -17.89 -15.90 6.86
CA ALA A 60 -19.13 -16.49 6.34
C ALA A 60 -19.21 -18.01 6.54
N SER A 61 -18.22 -18.60 7.20
CA SER A 61 -18.19 -20.05 7.45
C SER A 61 -19.23 -20.44 8.50
N LYS A 62 -19.77 -21.66 8.39
CA LYS A 62 -20.75 -22.21 9.34
C LYS A 62 -20.22 -22.25 10.78
N ASP A 63 -18.91 -22.45 10.93
CA ASP A 63 -18.24 -22.55 12.24
C ASP A 63 -17.72 -21.20 12.77
N GLY A 64 -17.70 -20.15 11.95
CA GLY A 64 -17.14 -18.83 12.30
C GLY A 64 -15.64 -18.84 12.64
N LYS A 65 -14.92 -19.88 12.21
CA LYS A 65 -13.50 -20.11 12.55
C LYS A 65 -12.55 -19.96 11.36
N PHE A 66 -13.07 -19.78 10.15
CA PHE A 66 -12.26 -19.72 8.93
C PHE A 66 -11.29 -18.52 8.92
N LEU A 67 -11.70 -17.40 9.49
CA LEU A 67 -10.87 -16.20 9.60
C LEU A 67 -10.12 -16.08 10.93
N ALA A 68 -10.40 -16.95 11.91
CA ALA A 68 -9.92 -16.82 13.28
C ALA A 68 -8.39 -16.81 13.38
N ASN A 69 -7.68 -17.54 12.51
CA ASN A 69 -6.22 -17.63 12.51
C ASN A 69 -5.51 -16.45 11.85
N CYS A 70 -6.23 -15.50 11.22
CA CYS A 70 -5.63 -14.33 10.59
C CYS A 70 -5.74 -13.09 11.48
N LYS A 71 -4.59 -12.50 11.84
CA LYS A 71 -4.51 -11.25 12.62
C LYS A 71 -5.30 -10.10 11.97
N HIS A 72 -5.22 -9.97 10.64
CA HIS A 72 -5.88 -8.88 9.93
C HIS A 72 -7.42 -9.01 9.97
N CYS A 73 -7.92 -10.23 9.77
CA CYS A 73 -9.35 -10.51 9.83
C CYS A 73 -9.88 -10.37 11.26
N ARG A 74 -9.15 -10.90 12.26
CA ARG A 74 -9.52 -10.80 13.67
C ARG A 74 -9.61 -9.35 14.14
N ASN A 75 -8.67 -8.51 13.71
CA ASN A 75 -8.66 -7.08 14.04
C ASN A 75 -9.60 -6.24 13.15
N LYS A 76 -10.40 -6.88 12.27
CA LYS A 76 -11.30 -6.19 11.33
C LYS A 76 -10.59 -5.07 10.57
N LYS A 77 -9.42 -5.39 9.99
CA LYS A 77 -8.63 -4.40 9.24
C LYS A 77 -9.51 -3.74 8.17
N ALA A 78 -9.58 -2.42 8.23
CA ALA A 78 -10.25 -1.61 7.23
C ALA A 78 -9.41 -1.55 5.93
N TYR A 79 -10.02 -1.90 4.82
CA TYR A 79 -9.48 -1.79 3.48
C TYR A 79 -10.19 -0.64 2.76
N GLY A 80 -9.43 0.22 2.07
CA GLY A 80 -10.02 1.34 1.33
C GLY A 80 -10.78 0.96 0.06
N ALA A 81 -10.85 -0.33 -0.28
CA ALA A 81 -11.67 -0.84 -1.38
C ALA A 81 -11.98 -2.33 -1.19
N TYR A 82 -13.14 -2.77 -1.68
CA TYR A 82 -13.61 -4.15 -1.56
C TYR A 82 -12.68 -5.16 -2.27
N TYR A 83 -12.10 -4.82 -3.43
CA TYR A 83 -11.15 -5.70 -4.13
C TYR A 83 -9.86 -5.96 -3.33
N ASN A 84 -9.40 -4.99 -2.51
CA ASN A 84 -8.25 -5.19 -1.64
C ASN A 84 -8.53 -6.21 -0.53
N ALA A 85 -9.74 -6.19 0.02
CA ALA A 85 -10.21 -7.19 0.98
C ALA A 85 -10.30 -8.58 0.32
N ALA A 86 -10.82 -8.66 -0.91
CA ALA A 86 -10.87 -9.93 -1.66
C ALA A 86 -9.49 -10.50 -1.97
N VAL A 87 -8.53 -9.67 -2.39
CA VAL A 87 -7.14 -10.11 -2.61
C VAL A 87 -6.55 -10.70 -1.33
N HIS A 88 -6.84 -10.11 -0.18
CA HIS A 88 -6.43 -10.67 1.10
C HIS A 88 -7.07 -12.04 1.35
N LEU A 89 -8.39 -12.15 1.21
CA LEU A 89 -9.13 -13.42 1.38
C LEU A 89 -8.57 -14.52 0.48
N ARG A 90 -8.41 -14.24 -0.82
CA ARG A 90 -7.88 -15.20 -1.79
C ARG A 90 -6.48 -15.68 -1.43
N ARG A 91 -5.58 -14.76 -1.07
CA ARG A 91 -4.17 -15.10 -0.76
C ARG A 91 -3.95 -15.76 0.60
N ALA A 92 -4.73 -15.37 1.60
CA ALA A 92 -4.49 -15.78 2.99
C ALA A 92 -5.36 -16.97 3.41
N HIS A 93 -6.52 -17.17 2.77
CA HIS A 93 -7.51 -18.14 3.23
C HIS A 93 -7.91 -19.18 2.17
N PHE A 94 -8.20 -18.77 0.93
CA PHE A 94 -8.63 -19.71 -0.12
C PHE A 94 -7.45 -20.41 -0.81
N HIS A 95 -6.40 -19.63 -1.12
CA HIS A 95 -5.17 -20.12 -1.72
C HIS A 95 -3.98 -19.75 -0.83
N PRO A 96 -3.94 -20.19 0.45
CA PRO A 96 -2.84 -19.91 1.35
C PRO A 96 -1.59 -20.58 0.81
N MET A 97 -0.74 -19.81 0.14
CA MET A 97 0.60 -20.29 -0.15
C MET A 97 1.30 -20.50 1.18
N LYS A 98 1.82 -21.72 1.40
CA LYS A 98 2.80 -21.95 2.45
C LYS A 98 3.91 -20.92 2.22
N CYS A 99 4.12 -20.03 3.17
CA CYS A 99 5.26 -19.12 3.18
C CYS A 99 6.51 -20.01 3.09
N ARG A 100 7.03 -20.22 1.88
CA ARG A 100 8.18 -21.09 1.69
C ARG A 100 9.35 -20.37 2.32
N ARG A 101 10.06 -21.10 3.19
CA ARG A 101 11.26 -20.66 3.91
C ARG A 101 12.16 -19.83 3.00
N ARG A 102 12.68 -18.75 3.59
CA ARG A 102 13.67 -17.78 3.07
C ARG A 102 14.58 -18.42 2.00
N GLY A 103 14.49 -17.97 0.73
CA GLY A 103 15.49 -18.30 -0.30
C GLY A 103 15.02 -18.78 -1.68
N LYS A 104 13.71 -18.84 -2.00
CA LYS A 104 13.27 -19.10 -3.40
C LYS A 104 12.59 -17.87 -3.99
N GLU A 105 12.89 -17.58 -5.26
CA GLU A 105 12.41 -16.42 -6.00
C GLU A 105 10.90 -16.23 -5.86
N LYS A 106 10.50 -14.95 -5.75
CA LYS A 106 9.12 -14.50 -5.70
C LYS A 106 8.47 -14.77 -7.06
N VAL A 107 8.06 -16.01 -7.32
CA VAL A 107 7.21 -16.28 -8.48
C VAL A 107 5.88 -15.62 -8.17
N GLY A 108 5.64 -14.47 -8.80
CA GLY A 108 4.45 -13.64 -8.61
C GLY A 108 3.21 -14.32 -9.18
N ILE A 109 2.81 -15.45 -8.61
CA ILE A 109 1.57 -16.11 -9.00
C ILE A 109 0.45 -15.35 -8.32
N ARG A 110 -0.35 -14.68 -9.16
CA ARG A 110 -1.61 -14.04 -8.79
C ARG A 110 -2.46 -15.13 -8.13
N ALA A 111 -2.98 -14.88 -6.93
CA ALA A 111 -4.07 -15.71 -6.44
C ALA A 111 -5.17 -15.58 -7.51
N GLY A 112 -5.58 -16.70 -8.09
CA GLY A 112 -6.50 -16.71 -9.23
C GLY A 112 -7.82 -16.00 -8.90
N ASP A 113 -8.73 -15.97 -9.87
CA ASP A 113 -10.03 -15.30 -9.67
C ASP A 113 -11.04 -16.12 -8.87
N ASP A 114 -10.60 -17.22 -8.26
CA ASP A 114 -11.38 -18.05 -7.36
C ASP A 114 -11.12 -17.68 -5.87
N PRO A 115 -12.16 -17.50 -5.05
CA PRO A 115 -13.58 -17.45 -5.40
C PRO A 115 -13.97 -16.20 -6.20
N PRO A 116 -15.08 -16.25 -6.98
CA PRO A 116 -15.54 -15.13 -7.79
C PRO A 116 -15.83 -13.91 -6.94
N MET A 117 -15.62 -12.74 -7.53
CA MET A 117 -15.63 -11.47 -6.80
C MET A 117 -17.00 -11.17 -6.17
N ASP A 118 -18.08 -11.50 -6.88
CA ASP A 118 -19.45 -11.30 -6.39
C ASP A 118 -19.76 -12.15 -5.16
N TYR A 119 -19.28 -13.40 -5.13
CA TYR A 119 -19.41 -14.28 -3.97
C TYR A 119 -18.68 -13.71 -2.74
N LEU A 120 -17.46 -13.21 -2.93
CA LEU A 120 -16.70 -12.57 -1.86
C LEU A 120 -17.40 -11.30 -1.35
N LYS A 121 -17.95 -10.49 -2.26
CA LYS A 121 -18.65 -9.26 -1.91
C LYS A 121 -19.94 -9.51 -1.13
N GLN A 122 -20.68 -10.56 -1.45
CA GLN A 122 -21.96 -10.86 -0.80
C GLN A 122 -21.80 -11.52 0.57
N HIS A 123 -20.82 -12.43 0.71
CA HIS A 123 -20.73 -13.26 1.91
C HIS A 123 -19.56 -12.88 2.83
N TRP A 124 -18.44 -12.44 2.27
CA TRP A 124 -17.15 -12.37 3.00
C TRP A 124 -16.62 -10.96 3.24
N ILE A 125 -17.24 -9.94 2.64
CA ILE A 125 -16.79 -8.55 2.72
C ILE A 125 -17.96 -7.68 3.14
N ARG A 126 -17.73 -6.78 4.09
CA ARG A 126 -18.74 -5.83 4.56
C ARG A 126 -18.21 -4.40 4.50
N GLU A 127 -19.03 -3.48 4.02
CA GLU A 127 -18.76 -2.03 4.09
C GLU A 127 -18.97 -1.54 5.54
N VAL A 128 -18.05 -0.70 6.02
CA VAL A 128 -18.05 -0.08 7.35
C VAL A 128 -17.72 1.39 7.29
#